data_AF-A0A6J4I0D6-F1
#
_entry.id   AF-A0A6J4I0D6-F1
#
_cell.length_a   1.000
_cell.length_b   1.000
_cell.length_c   1.000
_cell.angle_alpha   90.00
_cell.angle_beta   90.00
_cell.angle_gamma   90.00
#
_symmetry.space_group_name_H-M   'P 1'
#
loop_
_entity.id
_entity.type
_entity.pdbx_description
1 polymer ?
#
loop_
_entity_poly.entity_id
_entity_poly.type
_entity_poly.pdbx_seq_one_letter_code
_entity_poly.pdbx_strand_id
1 'polypeptide(L)' 'MQQTTQIQASIIDILKDMTQEWDMDTVAINSGTKLMENLGFVSVDIIHLVVSIEEHFKQKLGFNALLMRDGRYVDDLRV' A
#
# COMPACT_ATOMS: atom_id res chain seq x y z
N MET A 1 7.56 -18.15 8.99
CA MET A 1 7.96 -16.79 9.38
C MET A 1 8.83 -16.06 8.35
N GLN A 2 9.46 -16.73 7.37
CA GLN A 2 10.35 -16.07 6.38
C GLN A 2 9.61 -15.37 5.21
N GLN A 3 8.39 -15.79 4.86
CA GLN A 3 7.68 -15.25 3.68
C GLN A 3 7.04 -13.87 3.90
N THR A 4 6.52 -13.59 5.11
CA THR A 4 5.88 -12.31 5.43
C THR A 4 6.85 -11.14 5.28
N THR A 5 8.10 -11.32 5.71
CA THR A 5 9.15 -10.29 5.61
C THR A 5 9.49 -9.94 4.17
N GLN A 6 9.49 -10.91 3.26
CA GLN A 6 9.79 -10.67 1.85
C GLN A 6 8.67 -9.94 1.13
N ILE A 7 7.41 -10.36 1.33
CA ILE A 7 6.25 -9.66 0.75
C ILE A 7 6.22 -8.23 1.26
N GLN A 8 6.38 -8.04 2.57
CA GLN A 8 6.36 -6.72 3.19
C GLN A 8 7.49 -5.81 2.66
N ALA A 9 8.69 -6.34 2.43
CA ALA A 9 9.77 -5.58 1.80
C ALA A 9 9.39 -5.13 0.37
N SER A 10 8.80 -6.02 -0.43
CA SER A 10 8.29 -5.65 -1.76
C SER A 10 7.21 -4.56 -1.69
N ILE A 11 6.30 -4.62 -0.72
CA ILE A 11 5.29 -3.56 -0.51
C ILE A 11 5.96 -2.22 -0.18
N ILE A 12 6.98 -2.22 0.69
CA ILE A 12 7.73 -1.00 1.04
C ILE A 12 8.40 -0.41 -0.21
N ASP A 13 9.00 -1.24 -1.06
CA ASP A 13 9.67 -0.77 -2.27
C ASP A 13 8.67 -0.20 -3.27
N ILE A 14 7.52 -0.85 -3.47
CA ILE A 14 6.41 -0.30 -4.30
C ILE A 14 5.95 1.06 -3.78
N LEU A 15 5.77 1.21 -2.46
CA LEU A 15 5.35 2.48 -1.86
C LEU A 15 6.40 3.58 -2.05
N LYS A 16 7.70 3.26 -1.98
CA LYS A 16 8.77 4.21 -2.25
C LYS A 16 8.77 4.65 -3.70
N ASP A 17 8.63 3.72 -4.63
CA ASP A 17 8.58 4.01 -6.06
C ASP A 17 7.41 4.95 -6.37
N MET A 18 6.20 4.62 -5.88
CA MET A 18 5.01 5.46 -6.07
C MET A 18 5.17 6.87 -5.47
N THR A 19 5.65 6.96 -4.23
CA THR A 19 5.77 8.26 -3.53
C THR A 19 6.86 9.14 -4.13
N GLN A 20 7.94 8.53 -4.65
CA GLN A 20 8.97 9.25 -5.40
C GLN A 20 8.44 9.73 -6.76
N GLU A 21 7.66 8.92 -7.48
CA GLU A 21 7.02 9.32 -8.74
C GLU A 21 6.04 10.48 -8.56
N TRP A 22 5.42 10.60 -7.38
CA TRP A 22 4.51 11.69 -7.02
C TRP A 22 5.21 12.90 -6.40
N ASP A 23 6.55 12.92 -6.38
CA ASP A 23 7.38 13.99 -5.80
C ASP A 23 6.98 14.32 -4.35
N MET A 24 6.63 13.29 -3.58
CA MET A 24 6.22 13.44 -2.19
C MET A 24 7.45 13.46 -1.28
N ASP A 25 7.56 14.47 -0.44
CA ASP A 25 8.49 14.48 0.69
C ASP A 25 8.02 13.46 1.74
N THR A 26 8.44 12.21 1.58
CA THR A 26 8.06 11.13 2.50
C THR A 26 9.14 10.84 3.53
N VAL A 27 8.68 10.50 4.74
CA VAL A 27 9.54 9.92 5.78
C VAL A 27 9.91 8.48 5.42
N ALA A 28 10.91 7.92 6.10
CA ALA A 28 11.31 6.52 5.89
C ALA A 28 10.13 5.54 6.08
N ILE A 29 9.70 4.91 4.98
CA ILE A 29 8.61 3.92 4.96
C ILE A 29 9.09 2.61 5.58
N ASN A 30 8.34 2.10 6.56
CA ASN A 30 8.62 0.87 7.28
C ASN A 30 7.33 0.11 7.64
N SER A 31 7.45 -1.03 8.31
CA SER A 31 6.31 -1.86 8.71
C SER A 31 5.28 -1.14 9.59
N GLY A 32 5.66 -0.07 10.27
CA GLY A 32 4.81 0.75 11.13
C GLY A 32 4.09 1.88 10.40
N THR A 33 4.44 2.15 9.14
CA THR A 33 3.92 3.31 8.40
C THR A 33 2.44 3.13 8.11
N LYS A 34 1.62 4.07 8.60
CA LYS A 34 0.19 4.18 8.30
C LYS A 34 0.01 4.98 7.02
N LEU A 35 -0.67 4.40 6.03
CA LEU A 35 -0.74 5.00 4.69
C LEU A 35 -1.46 6.35 4.70
N MET A 36 -2.59 6.44 5.39
CA MET A 36 -3.38 7.67 5.48
C MET A 36 -2.71 8.72 6.38
N GLU A 37 -2.31 8.32 7.59
CA GLU A 37 -1.79 9.27 8.59
C GLU A 37 -0.37 9.76 8.28
N ASN A 38 0.50 8.90 7.72
CA ASN A 38 1.90 9.25 7.50
C ASN A 38 2.21 9.66 6.06
N LEU A 39 1.52 9.07 5.08
CA LEU A 39 1.75 9.37 3.66
C LEU A 39 0.61 10.19 3.05
N GLY A 40 -0.48 10.47 3.77
CA GLY A 40 -1.59 11.26 3.24
C GLY A 40 -2.38 10.56 2.14
N PHE A 41 -2.28 9.22 2.03
CA PHE A 41 -2.98 8.47 0.98
C PHE A 41 -4.50 8.64 1.11
N VAL A 42 -5.15 8.90 -0.02
CA VAL A 42 -6.61 8.92 -0.17
C VAL A 42 -7.08 7.69 -0.95
N SER A 43 -8.39 7.54 -1.14
CA SER A 43 -8.96 6.34 -1.79
C SER A 43 -8.37 6.03 -3.17
N VAL A 44 -8.04 7.06 -3.97
CA VAL A 44 -7.44 6.84 -5.30
C VAL A 44 -6.01 6.29 -5.21
N ASP A 45 -5.23 6.70 -4.21
CA ASP A 45 -3.86 6.24 -4.01
C ASP A 45 -3.83 4.77 -3.60
N ILE A 46 -4.83 4.35 -2.81
CA ILE A 46 -5.00 2.94 -2.43
C ILE A 46 -5.34 2.08 -3.63
N ILE A 47 -6.14 2.57 -4.57
CA ILE A 47 -6.41 1.85 -5.83
C ILE A 47 -5.13 1.73 -6.65
N HIS A 48 -4.33 2.79 -6.77
CA HIS A 48 -3.03 2.71 -7.45
C HIS A 48 -2.08 1.71 -6.77
N LEU A 49 -1.97 1.75 -5.44
CA LEU A 49 -1.15 0.81 -4.68
C LEU A 49 -1.55 -0.63 -4.96
N VAL A 50 -2.85 -0.91 -4.94
CA VAL A 50 -3.39 -2.24 -5.26
C VAL A 50 -2.97 -2.69 -6.66
N VAL A 51 -3.12 -1.82 -7.66
CA VAL A 51 -2.75 -2.15 -9.04
C VAL A 51 -1.26 -2.46 -9.12
N SER A 52 -0.41 -1.63 -8.51
CA SER A 52 1.04 -1.84 -8.48
C SER A 52 1.44 -3.16 -7.80
N ILE A 53 0.75 -3.55 -6.72
CA ILE A 53 0.96 -4.84 -6.04
C ILE A 53 0.58 -6.00 -6.95
N GLU A 54 -0.61 -5.95 -7.56
CA GLU A 54 -1.05 -7.02 -8.48
C GLU A 54 -0.12 -7.15 -9.70
N GLU A 55 0.40 -6.03 -10.21
CA GLU A 55 1.37 -6.01 -11.29
C GLU A 55 2.73 -6.56 -10.88
N HIS A 56 3.20 -6.26 -9.67
CA HIS A 56 4.47 -6.78 -9.13
C HIS A 56 4.41 -8.30 -8.95
N PHE A 57 3.34 -8.80 -8.31
CA PHE A 57 3.19 -10.24 -8.01
C PHE A 57 2.54 -11.05 -9.13
N LYS A 58 2.10 -10.39 -10.22
CA LYS A 58 1.39 -11.02 -11.35
C LYS A 58 0.18 -11.84 -10.90
N GLN A 59 -0.53 -11.37 -9.89
CA GLN A 59 -1.66 -12.06 -9.28
C GLN A 59 -2.80 -11.07 -8.98
N LYS A 60 -4.04 -11.49 -9.27
CA LYS A 60 -5.24 -10.79 -8.81
C LYS A 60 -5.52 -11.12 -7.35
N LEU A 61 -5.66 -10.10 -6.52
CA LEU A 61 -5.84 -10.23 -5.07
C LEU A 61 -7.29 -9.99 -4.62
N GLY A 62 -8.15 -9.50 -5.52
CA GLY A 62 -9.58 -9.31 -5.20
C GLY A 62 -9.81 -8.24 -4.12
N PHE A 63 -9.00 -7.18 -4.14
CA PHE A 63 -8.91 -6.16 -3.09
C PHE A 63 -10.22 -5.46 -2.74
N ASN A 64 -11.25 -5.50 -3.59
CA ASN A 64 -12.56 -4.95 -3.27
C ASN A 64 -13.11 -5.52 -1.95
N ALA A 65 -12.86 -6.81 -1.68
CA ALA A 65 -13.24 -7.44 -0.41
C ALA A 65 -12.31 -7.11 0.77
N LEU A 66 -11.08 -6.67 0.50
CA LEU A 66 -10.06 -6.36 1.52
C LEU A 66 -10.10 -4.89 1.96
N LEU A 67 -10.46 -3.99 1.04
CA LEU A 67 -10.42 -2.56 1.24
C LEU A 67 -11.78 -1.94 1.56
N MET A 68 -12.88 -2.67 1.37
CA MET A 68 -14.20 -2.23 1.80
C MET A 68 -14.59 -2.89 3.11
N ARG A 69 -14.91 -2.06 4.10
CA ARG A 69 -15.51 -2.47 5.37
C ARG A 69 -16.78 -1.66 5.60
N ASP A 70 -17.90 -2.34 5.81
CA ASP A 70 -19.22 -1.73 6.03
C ASP A 70 -19.61 -0.71 4.93
N GLY A 71 -19.26 -1.01 3.67
CA GLY A 71 -19.56 -0.17 2.51
C GLY A 71 -18.68 1.08 2.38
N ARG A 72 -17.62 1.22 3.19
CA ARG A 72 -16.64 2.32 3.13
C ARG A 72 -15.23 1.78 2.90
N TYR A 73 -14.39 2.60 2.27
CA TYR A 73 -12.97 2.30 2.19
C TYR A 73 -12.37 2.31 3.60
N VAL A 74 -11.48 1.35 3.86
CA VAL A 74 -10.69 1.31 5.09
C VAL A 74 -9.80 2.54 5.19
N ASP A 75 -9.76 3.13 6.38
CA ASP A 75 -8.97 4.31 6.75
C ASP A 75 -7.78 3.95 7.66
N ASP A 76 -7.75 2.74 8.19
CA ASP A 76 -6.67 2.20 9.03
C ASP A 76 -5.90 1.10 8.27
N LEU A 77 -4.97 1.53 7.41
CA LEU A 77 -4.05 0.64 6.71
C LEU A 77 -2.60 0.92 7.08
N ARG A 78 -1.87 -0.18 7.26
CA ARG A 78 -0.44 -0.20 7.57
C ARG A 78 0.26 -1.24 6.72
N VAL A 79 1.55 -1.01 6.48
CA VAL A 79 2.47 -1.95 5.83
C VAL A 79 2.57 -3.28 6.60
#